data_AF-Q9FAU5-F1
#
_entry.id   AF-Q9FAU5-F1
#
_cell.length_a   1.000
_cell.length_b   1.000
_cell.length_c   1.000
_cell.angle_alpha   90.00
_cell.angle_beta   90.00
_cell.angle_gamma   90.00
#
_symmetry.space_group_name_H-M   'P 1'
#
loop_
_entity.id
_entity.type
_entity.pdbx_description
1 polymer ?
#
loop_
_entity_poly.entity_id
_entity_poly.type
_entity_poly.pdbx_seq_one_letter_code
_entity_poly.pdbx_strand_id
1 'polypeptide(L)'
;DKDSYKVSGGLHGVGVSVVNALSRHLKAEVRREGKLYVQEYERGKPLYPVKEDGVSTENGTTVTFFADGQIFDELDYTYDILASRMRELSFLNKGLRLIIRDERSTDEEGNFKEDNFFSEIGLSEFVRFLDESREPLIEEVIHVSGEKNGVPVEVAMIYNTSYAENLHSYVNNINTHEGGTHLSGFRRGLTSTLKKYADESGMLDKLKFEIAGDDFREGLTAVISVKVAEPQFEGQTKTKLGNREVNAPVSQAVSEMLSDYLEENPKDARRIIEKVILAATARHAARKAREMVQRKSVLTGTGLPGKLADCSSKDPAESEVYLVEGDSAGGTAKQGRDRHFQAIMPLRGKILNVEKAMVHKIFENEEIKNIYTALGVRIGTEDDDRALNLEKLRYHKIIIMCDADVDGSHIETLILTFFFRYMRELIELGYIYIATPPLYQVKKGKKSHYAWNDDQRDKLVMDMKGAGSDSSVNVQRY
;
A
#
# COMPACT_ATOMS: atom_id res chain seq x y z
N ASP A 1 -2.73 -36.95 5.60
CA ASP A 1 -2.58 -37.50 4.24
C ASP A 1 -1.33 -37.00 3.54
N LYS A 2 -0.20 -37.71 3.70
CA LYS A 2 1.01 -37.49 2.90
C LYS A 2 0.96 -38.22 1.55
N ASP A 3 0.14 -39.28 1.44
CA ASP A 3 0.03 -40.10 0.23
C ASP A 3 -0.92 -39.50 -0.82
N SER A 4 -1.84 -38.61 -0.42
CA SER A 4 -2.86 -38.06 -1.33
C SER A 4 -2.46 -36.75 -2.02
N TYR A 5 -1.63 -35.91 -1.39
CA TYR A 5 -1.24 -34.59 -1.92
C TYR A 5 0.27 -34.37 -1.81
N LYS A 6 0.97 -34.34 -2.95
CA LYS A 6 2.42 -34.08 -3.02
C LYS A 6 2.79 -32.65 -2.60
N VAL A 7 1.93 -31.68 -2.88
CA VAL A 7 2.06 -30.27 -2.49
C VAL A 7 0.67 -29.70 -2.25
N SER A 8 0.42 -29.10 -1.09
CA SER A 8 -0.83 -28.39 -0.81
C SER A 8 -0.62 -27.20 0.14
N GLY A 9 -1.41 -26.13 -0.01
CA GLY A 9 -1.38 -25.00 0.93
C GLY A 9 -2.12 -25.28 2.24
N GLY A 10 -3.03 -26.26 2.24
CA GLY A 10 -3.90 -26.63 3.35
C GLY A 10 -3.38 -27.81 4.16
N LEU A 11 -2.41 -27.59 5.05
CA LEU A 11 -1.83 -28.68 5.85
C LEU A 11 -2.65 -29.09 7.08
N HIS A 12 -3.51 -28.21 7.60
CA HIS A 12 -4.13 -28.42 8.92
C HIS A 12 -5.47 -29.16 8.86
N GLY A 13 -6.03 -29.43 7.67
CA GLY A 13 -7.30 -30.17 7.52
C GLY A 13 -8.56 -29.47 8.07
N VAL A 14 -8.42 -28.32 8.74
CA VAL A 14 -9.53 -27.61 9.40
C VAL A 14 -10.24 -26.57 8.54
N GLY A 15 -9.75 -26.28 7.32
CA GLY A 15 -10.26 -25.15 6.51
C GLY A 15 -11.75 -25.28 6.21
N VAL A 16 -12.17 -26.37 5.57
CA VAL A 16 -13.57 -26.62 5.21
C VAL A 16 -14.46 -26.83 6.44
N SER A 17 -13.93 -27.37 7.54
CA SER A 17 -14.69 -27.51 8.79
C SER A 17 -14.99 -26.17 9.44
N VAL A 18 -14.09 -25.18 9.35
CA VAL A 18 -14.38 -23.82 9.82
C VAL A 18 -15.47 -23.18 8.96
N VAL A 19 -15.41 -23.30 7.63
CA VAL A 19 -16.48 -22.82 6.74
C VAL A 19 -17.82 -23.47 7.13
N ASN A 20 -17.84 -24.77 7.37
CA ASN A 20 -19.04 -25.48 7.80
C ASN A 20 -19.58 -24.98 9.16
N ALA A 21 -18.70 -24.78 10.14
CA ALA A 21 -19.08 -24.30 11.47
C ALA A 21 -19.63 -22.86 11.46
N LEU A 22 -19.14 -22.01 10.56
CA LEU A 22 -19.51 -20.59 10.43
C LEU A 22 -20.64 -20.36 9.40
N SER A 23 -21.21 -21.42 8.84
CA SER A 23 -22.32 -21.35 7.89
C SER A 23 -23.63 -21.71 8.55
N ARG A 24 -24.72 -20.99 8.24
CA ARG A 24 -26.06 -21.41 8.65
C ARG A 24 -26.44 -22.74 7.99
N HIS A 25 -26.05 -22.93 6.74
CA HIS A 25 -26.28 -24.15 5.95
C HIS A 25 -25.11 -24.36 5.00
N LEU A 26 -24.69 -25.61 4.83
CA LEU A 26 -23.68 -26.04 3.85
C LEU A 26 -24.14 -27.34 3.18
N LYS A 27 -24.06 -27.39 1.86
CA LYS A 27 -24.31 -28.56 1.03
C LYS A 27 -23.04 -28.94 0.27
N ALA A 28 -22.62 -30.19 0.38
CA ALA A 28 -21.53 -30.77 -0.39
C ALA A 28 -22.06 -31.85 -1.33
N GLU A 29 -21.75 -31.73 -2.62
CA GLU A 29 -22.09 -32.68 -3.67
C GLU A 29 -20.81 -33.25 -4.27
N VAL A 30 -20.61 -34.56 -4.17
CA VAL A 30 -19.39 -35.24 -4.64
C VAL A 30 -19.78 -36.21 -5.74
N ARG A 31 -19.27 -35.97 -6.96
CA ARG A 31 -19.41 -36.84 -8.13
C ARG A 31 -18.13 -37.67 -8.23
N ARG A 32 -18.23 -38.99 -8.03
CA ARG A 32 -17.08 -39.90 -8.08
C ARG A 32 -17.55 -41.34 -8.35
N GLU A 33 -16.76 -42.09 -9.11
CA GLU A 33 -16.99 -43.54 -9.34
C GLU A 33 -18.38 -43.85 -9.90
N GLY A 34 -18.87 -43.00 -10.81
CA GLY A 34 -20.18 -43.18 -11.44
C GLY A 34 -21.36 -42.68 -10.61
N LYS A 35 -21.13 -42.13 -9.41
CA LYS A 35 -22.18 -41.83 -8.42
C LYS A 35 -22.15 -40.37 -7.98
N LEU A 36 -23.32 -39.86 -7.61
CA LEU A 36 -23.49 -38.56 -6.94
C LEU A 36 -23.77 -38.81 -5.46
N TYR A 37 -22.93 -38.27 -4.60
CA TYR A 37 -23.11 -38.27 -3.15
C TYR A 37 -23.46 -36.87 -2.68
N VAL A 38 -24.42 -36.75 -1.76
CA VAL A 38 -24.86 -35.48 -1.20
C VAL A 38 -24.82 -35.53 0.32
N GLN A 39 -24.37 -34.43 0.92
CA GLN A 39 -24.40 -34.24 2.36
C GLN A 39 -24.70 -32.79 2.72
N GLU A 40 -25.62 -32.60 3.66
CA GLU A 40 -26.02 -31.29 4.15
C GLU A 40 -25.73 -31.13 5.64
N TYR A 41 -25.38 -29.90 6.01
CA TYR A 41 -25.04 -29.49 7.36
C TYR A 41 -25.79 -28.21 7.72
N GLU A 42 -26.17 -28.11 9.00
CA GLU A 42 -26.71 -26.89 9.59
C GLU A 42 -25.82 -26.50 10.77
N ARG A 43 -25.18 -25.32 10.69
CA ARG A 43 -24.25 -24.81 11.72
C ARG A 43 -23.22 -25.85 12.15
N GLY A 44 -22.57 -26.47 11.16
CA GLY A 44 -21.55 -27.51 11.34
C GLY A 44 -22.07 -28.92 11.64
N LYS A 45 -23.37 -29.11 11.92
CA LYS A 45 -23.92 -30.43 12.26
C LYS A 45 -24.51 -31.13 11.03
N PRO A 46 -24.15 -32.40 10.76
CA PRO A 46 -24.75 -33.14 9.65
C PRO A 46 -26.24 -33.38 9.92
N LEU A 47 -27.07 -33.11 8.92
CA LEU A 47 -28.53 -33.33 9.03
C LEU A 47 -28.91 -34.81 8.90
N TYR A 48 -28.11 -35.57 8.17
CA TYR A 48 -28.30 -37.00 7.91
C TYR A 48 -26.95 -37.65 7.53
N PRO A 49 -26.84 -38.99 7.48
CA PRO A 49 -25.68 -39.67 6.89
C PRO A 49 -25.60 -39.46 5.38
N VAL A 50 -24.38 -39.42 4.81
CA VAL A 50 -24.15 -39.20 3.37
C VAL A 50 -25.06 -40.10 2.52
N LYS A 51 -25.81 -39.49 1.59
CA LYS A 51 -26.74 -40.20 0.71
C LYS A 51 -26.19 -40.28 -0.71
N GLU A 52 -26.45 -41.40 -1.38
CA GLU A 52 -26.32 -41.53 -2.84
C GLU A 52 -27.57 -40.91 -3.47
N ASP A 53 -27.39 -39.84 -4.25
CA ASP A 53 -28.46 -39.00 -4.80
C ASP A 53 -28.50 -39.06 -6.34
N GLY A 54 -27.92 -40.12 -6.93
CA GLY A 54 -27.98 -40.40 -8.36
C GLY A 54 -26.70 -40.97 -8.96
N VAL A 55 -26.72 -41.09 -10.29
CA VAL A 55 -25.59 -41.54 -11.12
C VAL A 55 -24.97 -40.31 -11.81
N SER A 56 -23.65 -40.28 -11.94
CA SER A 56 -22.94 -39.20 -12.65
C SER A 56 -21.83 -39.76 -13.53
N THR A 57 -21.68 -39.21 -14.73
CA THR A 57 -20.57 -39.53 -15.66
C THR A 57 -19.34 -38.65 -15.47
N GLU A 58 -19.44 -37.64 -14.61
CA GLU A 58 -18.38 -36.67 -14.34
C GLU A 58 -17.75 -36.91 -12.97
N ASN A 59 -16.55 -36.35 -12.75
CA ASN A 59 -15.91 -36.33 -11.44
C ASN A 59 -15.73 -34.88 -10.99
N GLY A 60 -16.04 -34.61 -9.73
CA GLY A 60 -15.88 -33.27 -9.17
C GLY A 60 -16.65 -33.07 -7.87
N THR A 61 -16.40 -31.93 -7.22
CA THR A 61 -17.06 -31.58 -5.96
C THR A 61 -17.65 -30.18 -6.08
N THR A 62 -18.92 -30.04 -5.71
CA THR A 62 -19.59 -28.75 -5.57
C THR A 62 -19.85 -28.51 -4.09
N VAL A 63 -19.47 -27.34 -3.59
CA VAL A 63 -19.76 -26.91 -2.21
C VAL A 63 -20.54 -25.62 -2.27
N THR A 64 -21.73 -25.63 -1.71
CA THR A 64 -22.60 -24.46 -1.56
C THR A 64 -22.75 -24.18 -0.08
N PHE A 65 -22.57 -22.93 0.34
CA PHE A 65 -22.72 -22.55 1.74
C PHE A 65 -23.35 -21.17 1.87
N PHE A 66 -23.99 -20.94 3.01
CA PHE A 66 -24.57 -19.66 3.37
C PHE A 66 -23.97 -19.22 4.71
N ALA A 67 -23.29 -18.07 4.74
CA ALA A 67 -22.71 -17.51 5.96
C ALA A 67 -23.80 -17.27 7.02
N ASP A 68 -23.44 -17.43 8.29
CA ASP A 68 -24.34 -17.26 9.41
C ASP A 68 -24.43 -15.79 9.86
N GLY A 69 -25.59 -15.16 9.64
CA GLY A 69 -25.85 -13.78 10.08
C GLY A 69 -25.95 -13.59 11.59
N GLN A 70 -25.83 -14.65 12.39
CA GLN A 70 -25.62 -14.53 13.84
C GLN A 70 -24.14 -14.34 14.22
N ILE A 71 -23.23 -14.62 13.29
CA ILE A 71 -21.78 -14.55 13.50
C ILE A 71 -21.18 -13.36 12.75
N PHE A 72 -21.66 -13.10 11.53
CA PHE A 72 -21.16 -12.02 10.67
C PHE A 72 -22.16 -10.87 10.59
N ASP A 73 -21.67 -9.64 10.76
CA ASP A 73 -22.45 -8.41 10.63
C ASP A 73 -22.79 -8.08 9.16
N GLU A 74 -21.89 -8.47 8.24
CA GLU A 74 -22.04 -8.27 6.79
C GLU A 74 -22.03 -9.62 6.08
N LEU A 75 -23.04 -9.85 5.24
CA LEU A 75 -23.23 -11.09 4.48
C LEU A 75 -23.02 -10.92 2.97
N ASP A 76 -22.87 -9.68 2.53
CA ASP A 76 -22.66 -9.34 1.13
C ASP A 76 -21.20 -9.53 0.75
N TYR A 77 -20.95 -10.42 -0.20
CA TYR A 77 -19.62 -10.64 -0.74
C TYR A 77 -19.28 -9.57 -1.79
N THR A 78 -18.10 -8.98 -1.67
CA THR A 78 -17.60 -8.03 -2.66
C THR A 78 -17.06 -8.77 -3.88
N TYR A 79 -17.75 -8.64 -5.02
CA TYR A 79 -17.39 -9.32 -6.26
C TYR A 79 -15.94 -9.03 -6.68
N ASP A 80 -15.52 -7.76 -6.65
CA ASP A 80 -14.21 -7.36 -7.17
C ASP A 80 -13.05 -7.95 -6.36
N ILE A 81 -13.24 -8.17 -5.04
CA ILE A 81 -12.26 -8.85 -4.18
C ILE A 81 -12.11 -10.32 -4.61
N LEU A 82 -13.23 -11.01 -4.84
CA LEU A 82 -13.22 -12.40 -5.28
C LEU A 82 -12.66 -12.56 -6.70
N ALA A 83 -13.08 -11.69 -7.63
CA ALA A 83 -12.62 -11.67 -9.01
C ALA A 83 -11.10 -11.42 -9.09
N SER A 84 -10.58 -10.47 -8.31
CA SER A 84 -9.14 -10.23 -8.19
C SER A 84 -8.42 -11.50 -7.72
N ARG A 85 -8.94 -12.18 -6.69
CA ARG A 85 -8.35 -13.42 -6.19
C ARG A 85 -8.36 -14.56 -7.21
N MET A 86 -9.44 -14.71 -7.98
CA MET A 86 -9.53 -15.72 -9.04
C MET A 86 -8.52 -15.44 -10.16
N ARG A 87 -8.35 -14.16 -10.53
CA ARG A 87 -7.33 -13.74 -11.50
C ARG A 87 -5.90 -14.08 -11.04
N GLU A 88 -5.56 -13.80 -9.78
CA GLU A 88 -4.26 -14.21 -9.23
C GLU A 88 -4.06 -15.73 -9.34
N LEU A 89 -5.08 -16.51 -8.96
CA LEU A 89 -5.02 -17.97 -8.99
C LEU A 89 -4.88 -18.54 -10.40
N SER A 90 -5.49 -17.91 -11.42
CA SER A 90 -5.32 -18.37 -12.80
C SER A 90 -3.87 -18.19 -13.27
N PHE A 91 -3.21 -17.09 -12.89
CA PHE A 91 -1.80 -16.89 -13.24
C PHE A 91 -0.86 -17.85 -12.49
N LEU A 92 -1.14 -18.14 -11.23
CA LEU A 92 -0.34 -19.07 -10.42
C LEU A 92 -0.48 -20.54 -10.90
N ASN A 93 -1.53 -20.86 -11.66
CA ASN A 93 -1.85 -22.21 -12.10
C ASN A 93 -2.09 -22.22 -13.62
N LYS A 94 -1.00 -22.35 -14.39
CA LYS A 94 -1.04 -22.44 -15.87
C LYS A 94 -2.07 -23.49 -16.32
N GLY A 95 -2.94 -23.10 -17.24
CA GLY A 95 -3.98 -23.98 -17.78
C GLY A 95 -5.21 -24.19 -16.87
N LEU A 96 -5.27 -23.58 -15.68
CA LEU A 96 -6.47 -23.61 -14.84
C LEU A 96 -7.45 -22.53 -15.29
N ARG A 97 -8.67 -22.94 -15.65
CA ARG A 97 -9.79 -22.03 -15.93
C ARG A 97 -10.61 -21.80 -14.67
N LEU A 98 -10.81 -20.54 -14.32
CA LEU A 98 -11.62 -20.11 -13.18
C LEU A 98 -12.72 -19.18 -13.69
N ILE A 99 -13.96 -19.47 -13.32
CA ILE A 99 -15.12 -18.66 -13.71
C ILE A 99 -15.77 -18.17 -12.42
N ILE A 100 -16.03 -16.87 -12.36
CA ILE A 100 -16.82 -16.25 -11.28
C ILE A 100 -18.07 -15.62 -11.90
N ARG A 101 -19.21 -15.85 -11.28
CA ARG A 101 -20.51 -15.34 -11.70
C ARG A 101 -21.23 -14.73 -10.51
N ASP A 102 -21.79 -13.54 -10.70
CA ASP A 102 -22.64 -12.85 -9.73
C ASP A 102 -24.10 -12.91 -10.15
N GLU A 103 -24.90 -13.67 -9.40
CA GLU A 103 -26.32 -13.88 -9.70
C GLU A 103 -27.25 -12.86 -9.00
N ARG A 104 -26.70 -11.82 -8.34
CA ARG A 104 -27.49 -10.82 -7.61
C ARG A 104 -28.20 -9.80 -8.51
N SER A 105 -27.64 -9.51 -9.68
CA SER A 105 -28.21 -8.55 -10.63
C SER A 105 -27.90 -8.97 -12.07
N THR A 106 -28.74 -8.51 -13.00
CA THR A 106 -28.55 -8.70 -14.44
C THR A 106 -28.35 -7.36 -15.12
N ASP A 107 -27.65 -7.36 -16.26
CA ASP A 107 -27.60 -6.22 -17.16
C ASP A 107 -28.94 -6.00 -17.91
N GLU A 108 -28.99 -4.98 -18.78
CA GLU A 108 -30.19 -4.65 -19.58
C GLU A 108 -30.60 -5.78 -20.54
N GLU A 109 -29.68 -6.70 -20.86
CA GLU A 109 -29.88 -7.85 -21.74
C GLU A 109 -30.26 -9.13 -20.96
N GLY A 110 -30.30 -9.07 -19.62
CA GLY A 110 -30.64 -10.19 -18.75
C GLY A 110 -29.46 -11.11 -18.41
N ASN A 111 -28.22 -10.72 -18.73
CA ASN A 111 -27.03 -11.51 -18.42
C ASN A 111 -26.53 -11.20 -17.00
N PHE A 112 -26.03 -12.23 -16.31
CA PHE A 112 -25.32 -12.07 -15.04
C PHE A 112 -23.91 -11.53 -15.27
N LYS A 113 -23.39 -10.77 -14.30
CA LYS A 113 -21.97 -10.38 -14.32
C LYS A 113 -21.11 -11.64 -14.20
N GLU A 114 -20.24 -11.86 -15.17
CA GLU A 114 -19.37 -13.04 -15.23
C GLU A 114 -17.97 -12.67 -15.73
N ASP A 115 -16.94 -13.16 -15.06
CA ASP A 115 -15.55 -13.10 -15.52
C ASP A 115 -14.97 -14.50 -15.67
N ASN A 116 -14.20 -14.71 -16.73
CA ASN A 116 -13.49 -15.95 -17.03
C ASN A 116 -11.98 -15.70 -17.04
N PHE A 117 -11.28 -16.34 -16.12
CA PHE A 117 -9.84 -16.22 -15.94
C PHE A 117 -9.13 -17.48 -16.41
N PHE A 118 -8.17 -17.30 -17.32
CA PHE A 118 -7.35 -18.37 -17.86
C PHE A 118 -5.99 -17.78 -18.25
N SER A 119 -4.91 -18.49 -17.90
CA SER A 119 -3.54 -18.08 -18.21
C SER A 119 -2.80 -19.24 -18.87
N GLU A 120 -2.16 -18.96 -20.01
CA GLU A 120 -1.36 -19.95 -20.75
C GLU A 120 0.09 -19.89 -20.28
N ILE A 121 0.63 -18.69 -20.07
CA ILE A 121 2.05 -18.48 -19.79
C ILE A 121 2.32 -18.39 -18.26
N GLY A 122 1.32 -18.04 -17.46
CA GLY A 122 1.38 -17.99 -16.00
C GLY A 122 2.01 -16.72 -15.44
N LEU A 123 3.08 -16.85 -14.64
CA LEU A 123 3.63 -15.72 -13.89
C LEU A 123 4.12 -14.56 -14.78
N SER A 124 4.55 -14.84 -16.01
CA SER A 124 4.97 -13.78 -16.94
C SER A 124 3.80 -12.87 -17.35
N GLU A 125 2.61 -13.43 -17.57
CA GLU A 125 1.39 -12.63 -17.78
C GLU A 125 1.02 -11.87 -16.51
N PHE A 126 1.20 -12.49 -15.34
CA PHE A 126 0.88 -11.84 -14.07
C PHE A 126 1.73 -10.60 -13.82
N VAL A 127 3.05 -10.70 -14.06
CA VAL A 127 3.96 -9.56 -13.92
C VAL A 127 3.58 -8.45 -14.90
N ARG A 128 3.25 -8.76 -16.16
CA ARG A 128 2.78 -7.77 -17.13
C ARG A 128 1.47 -7.11 -16.69
N PHE A 129 0.53 -7.87 -16.17
CA PHE A 129 -0.71 -7.34 -15.59
C PHE A 129 -0.45 -6.40 -14.41
N LEU A 130 0.43 -6.78 -13.48
CA LEU A 130 0.81 -5.95 -12.33
C LEU A 130 1.59 -4.69 -12.72
N ASP A 131 2.26 -4.70 -13.87
CA ASP A 131 3.10 -3.60 -14.36
C ASP A 131 2.44 -2.75 -15.45
N GLU A 132 1.17 -3.01 -15.80
CA GLU A 132 0.48 -2.40 -16.94
C GLU A 132 0.45 -0.86 -16.93
N SER A 133 0.48 -0.26 -15.73
CA SER A 133 0.44 1.18 -15.53
C SER A 133 1.83 1.84 -15.44
N ARG A 134 2.91 1.07 -15.54
CA ARG A 134 4.29 1.53 -15.42
C ARG A 134 5.01 1.44 -16.76
N GLU A 135 5.89 2.41 -17.02
CA GLU A 135 6.70 2.39 -18.23
C GLU A 135 7.83 1.36 -18.10
N PRO A 136 7.89 0.34 -18.96
CA PRO A 136 8.88 -0.73 -18.87
C PRO A 136 10.29 -0.21 -19.17
N LEU A 137 11.28 -0.67 -18.40
CA LEU A 137 12.70 -0.41 -18.64
C LEU A 137 13.29 -1.41 -19.65
N ILE A 138 12.78 -2.65 -19.59
CA ILE A 138 13.13 -3.78 -20.44
C ILE A 138 11.84 -4.34 -21.05
N GLU A 139 11.92 -4.88 -22.27
CA GLU A 139 10.73 -5.33 -23.01
C GLU A 139 10.27 -6.73 -22.58
N GLU A 140 11.24 -7.63 -22.33
CA GLU A 140 10.98 -9.02 -21.99
C GLU A 140 10.93 -9.25 -20.49
N VAL A 141 9.99 -10.10 -20.07
CA VAL A 141 9.88 -10.54 -18.68
C VAL A 141 10.96 -11.59 -18.44
N ILE A 142 11.79 -11.35 -17.44
CA ILE A 142 12.78 -12.33 -16.99
C ILE A 142 12.04 -13.41 -16.20
N HIS A 143 12.09 -14.65 -16.66
CA HIS A 143 11.32 -15.76 -16.09
C HIS A 143 12.18 -17.00 -15.91
N VAL A 144 11.93 -17.72 -14.82
CA VAL A 144 12.47 -19.06 -14.58
C VAL A 144 11.40 -19.94 -13.96
N SER A 145 11.37 -21.19 -14.40
CA SER A 145 10.58 -22.26 -13.78
C SER A 145 11.45 -23.50 -13.70
N GLY A 146 11.59 -24.07 -12.52
CA GLY A 146 12.40 -25.27 -12.34
C GLY A 146 12.32 -25.81 -10.92
N GLU A 147 13.09 -26.87 -10.67
CA GLU A 147 13.24 -27.46 -9.35
C GLU A 147 14.68 -27.30 -8.88
N LYS A 148 14.87 -26.76 -7.67
CA LYS A 148 16.19 -26.63 -7.03
C LYS A 148 16.14 -27.31 -5.68
N ASN A 149 17.04 -28.27 -5.46
CA ASN A 149 17.11 -29.07 -4.23
C ASN A 149 15.75 -29.64 -3.77
N GLY A 150 14.94 -30.14 -4.70
CA GLY A 150 13.61 -30.70 -4.39
C GLY A 150 12.49 -29.67 -4.18
N VAL A 151 12.76 -28.37 -4.33
CA VAL A 151 11.78 -27.29 -4.21
C VAL A 151 11.48 -26.72 -5.60
N PRO A 152 10.26 -26.89 -6.13
CA PRO A 152 9.85 -26.20 -7.34
C PRO A 152 9.74 -24.70 -7.08
N VAL A 153 10.48 -23.92 -7.87
CA VAL A 153 10.56 -22.46 -7.83
C VAL A 153 10.15 -21.92 -9.20
N GLU A 154 9.25 -20.95 -9.19
CA GLU A 154 8.91 -20.16 -10.36
C GLU A 154 8.98 -18.68 -10.01
N VAL A 155 9.72 -17.91 -10.81
CA VAL A 155 9.89 -16.47 -10.61
C VAL A 155 9.71 -15.79 -11.95
N ALA A 156 8.96 -14.69 -11.97
CA ALA A 156 8.88 -13.76 -13.08
C ALA A 156 9.17 -12.35 -12.57
N MET A 157 9.92 -11.56 -13.34
CA MET A 157 10.24 -10.17 -12.97
C MET A 157 10.44 -9.26 -14.18
N ILE A 158 10.14 -7.98 -14.00
CA ILE A 158 10.40 -6.93 -14.97
C ILE A 158 10.85 -5.66 -14.25
N TYR A 159 11.76 -4.91 -14.86
CA TYR A 159 12.11 -3.57 -14.40
C TYR A 159 11.32 -2.51 -15.16
N ASN A 160 10.95 -1.44 -14.45
CA ASN A 160 10.27 -0.27 -14.97
C ASN A 160 10.99 1.02 -14.55
N THR A 161 10.54 2.15 -15.07
CA THR A 161 11.16 3.46 -14.80
C THR A 161 10.79 4.05 -13.44
N SER A 162 9.83 3.46 -12.71
CA SER A 162 9.36 3.96 -11.40
C SER A 162 10.37 3.74 -10.27
N TYR A 163 10.10 4.31 -9.09
CA TYR A 163 10.97 4.19 -7.91
C TYR A 163 10.48 3.15 -6.89
N ALA A 164 9.30 2.57 -7.10
CA ALA A 164 8.70 1.65 -6.13
C ALA A 164 9.09 0.20 -6.45
N GLU A 165 9.33 -0.58 -5.40
CA GLU A 165 9.38 -2.05 -5.47
C GLU A 165 7.94 -2.58 -5.39
N ASN A 166 7.57 -3.47 -6.31
CA ASN A 166 6.28 -4.16 -6.31
C ASN A 166 6.49 -5.69 -6.31
N LEU A 167 6.55 -6.28 -5.11
CA LEU A 167 6.80 -7.71 -4.93
C LEU A 167 5.55 -8.45 -4.45
N HIS A 168 5.23 -9.52 -5.17
CA HIS A 168 4.19 -10.47 -4.78
C HIS A 168 4.84 -11.84 -4.56
N SER A 169 4.56 -12.46 -3.42
CA SER A 169 5.18 -13.74 -3.07
C SER A 169 4.15 -14.77 -2.62
N TYR A 170 4.34 -16.00 -3.07
CA TYR A 170 3.38 -17.07 -2.89
C TYR A 170 4.07 -18.38 -2.49
N VAL A 171 3.43 -19.11 -1.58
CA VAL A 171 3.81 -20.47 -1.20
C VAL A 171 2.59 -21.36 -1.35
N ASN A 172 2.64 -22.35 -2.23
CA ASN A 172 1.50 -23.24 -2.51
C ASN A 172 0.19 -22.46 -2.81
N ASN A 173 0.28 -21.42 -3.65
CA ASN A 173 -0.81 -20.50 -4.03
C ASN A 173 -1.33 -19.56 -2.90
N ILE A 174 -0.70 -19.57 -1.72
CA ILE A 174 -1.03 -18.68 -0.60
C ILE A 174 -0.15 -17.45 -0.67
N ASN A 175 -0.74 -16.25 -0.64
CA ASN A 175 -0.01 -14.98 -0.66
C ASN A 175 0.68 -14.77 0.70
N THR A 176 2.00 -14.67 0.68
CA THR A 176 2.84 -14.36 1.83
C THR A 176 3.22 -12.89 1.84
N HIS A 177 2.27 -12.00 2.15
CA HIS A 177 2.47 -10.55 2.10
C HIS A 177 3.45 -10.03 3.16
N GLU A 178 3.68 -10.75 4.26
CA GLU A 178 4.75 -10.46 5.23
C GLU A 178 6.11 -11.07 4.83
N GLY A 179 6.16 -11.74 3.68
CA GLY A 179 7.37 -12.29 3.08
C GLY A 179 7.78 -13.66 3.62
N GLY A 180 9.08 -13.85 3.89
CA GLY A 180 9.60 -15.11 4.42
C GLY A 180 10.95 -15.53 3.84
N THR A 181 11.29 -16.79 4.06
CA THR A 181 12.58 -17.37 3.65
C THR A 181 12.78 -17.43 2.14
N HIS A 182 11.72 -17.64 1.36
CA HIS A 182 11.74 -17.56 -0.11
C HIS A 182 12.00 -16.14 -0.60
N LEU A 183 11.34 -15.13 -0.01
CA LEU A 183 11.53 -13.73 -0.40
C LEU A 183 12.95 -13.24 -0.08
N SER A 184 13.50 -13.63 1.07
CA SER A 184 14.90 -13.35 1.40
C SER A 184 15.88 -14.07 0.47
N GLY A 185 15.55 -15.28 0.02
CA GLY A 185 16.31 -16.01 -1.01
C GLY A 185 16.32 -15.26 -2.34
N PHE A 186 15.16 -14.80 -2.80
CA PHE A 186 15.02 -13.97 -4.01
C PHE A 186 15.87 -12.70 -3.92
N ARG A 187 15.73 -11.93 -2.83
CA ARG A 187 16.48 -10.68 -2.62
C ARG A 187 17.99 -10.90 -2.61
N ARG A 188 18.45 -12.01 -2.02
CA ARG A 188 19.86 -12.40 -2.02
C ARG A 188 20.35 -12.69 -3.43
N GLY A 189 19.67 -13.59 -4.15
CA GLY A 189 20.04 -13.98 -5.52
C GLY A 189 20.06 -12.78 -6.47
N LEU A 190 19.05 -11.91 -6.39
CA LEU A 190 18.98 -10.68 -7.18
C LEU A 190 20.18 -9.75 -6.91
N THR A 191 20.37 -9.38 -5.64
CA THR A 191 21.42 -8.43 -5.24
C THR A 191 22.81 -8.96 -5.58
N SER A 192 23.11 -10.22 -5.27
CA SER A 192 24.46 -10.76 -5.50
C SER A 192 24.79 -10.86 -6.99
N THR A 193 23.81 -11.23 -7.82
CA THR A 193 24.02 -11.45 -9.26
C THR A 193 24.19 -10.13 -10.00
N LEU A 194 23.30 -9.16 -9.75
CA LEU A 194 23.41 -7.83 -10.36
C LEU A 194 24.67 -7.09 -9.88
N LYS A 195 25.02 -7.21 -8.59
CA LYS A 195 26.26 -6.62 -8.07
C LYS A 195 27.49 -7.21 -8.74
N LYS A 196 27.57 -8.55 -8.83
CA LYS A 196 28.68 -9.24 -9.51
C LYS A 196 28.82 -8.77 -10.96
N TYR A 197 27.71 -8.71 -11.71
CA TYR A 197 27.72 -8.23 -13.09
C TYR A 197 28.16 -6.76 -13.19
N ALA A 198 27.72 -5.90 -12.28
CA ALA A 198 28.11 -4.48 -12.25
C ALA A 198 29.60 -4.28 -11.92
N ASP A 199 30.16 -5.09 -11.00
CA ASP A 199 31.58 -5.10 -10.66
C ASP A 199 32.43 -5.60 -11.85
N GLU A 200 32.05 -6.72 -12.47
CA GLU A 200 32.78 -7.32 -13.61
C GLU A 200 32.74 -6.46 -14.89
N SER A 201 31.68 -5.67 -15.07
CA SER A 201 31.54 -4.74 -16.19
C SER A 201 32.27 -3.40 -16.01
N GLY A 202 32.86 -3.14 -14.83
CA GLY A 202 33.54 -1.87 -14.50
C GLY A 202 32.62 -0.65 -14.40
N MET A 203 31.30 -0.86 -14.43
CA MET A 203 30.33 0.24 -14.36
C MET A 203 30.32 0.93 -12.99
N LEU A 204 30.88 0.26 -11.97
CA LEU A 204 30.97 0.77 -10.60
C LEU A 204 32.24 1.56 -10.29
N ASP A 205 33.25 1.57 -11.18
CA ASP A 205 34.57 2.15 -10.90
C ASP A 205 34.55 3.65 -10.55
N LYS A 206 33.57 4.39 -11.07
CA LYS A 206 33.43 5.84 -10.84
C LYS A 206 32.63 6.17 -9.58
N LEU A 207 31.97 5.19 -8.97
CA LEU A 207 31.11 5.39 -7.80
C LEU A 207 31.94 5.39 -6.53
N LYS A 208 31.96 6.54 -5.84
CA LYS A 208 32.70 6.74 -4.58
C LYS A 208 31.88 6.34 -3.35
N PHE A 209 30.85 5.51 -3.52
CA PHE A 209 29.94 5.15 -2.45
C PHE A 209 29.33 3.77 -2.70
N GLU A 210 28.95 3.10 -1.61
CA GLU A 210 28.40 1.75 -1.68
C GLU A 210 26.96 1.74 -2.17
N ILE A 211 26.65 0.76 -3.02
CA ILE A 211 25.29 0.41 -3.45
C ILE A 211 24.70 -0.55 -2.42
N ALA A 212 23.52 -0.20 -1.91
CA ALA A 212 22.77 -1.01 -0.96
C ALA A 212 21.86 -2.01 -1.71
N GLY A 213 21.48 -3.10 -1.05
CA GLY A 213 20.57 -4.10 -1.63
C GLY A 213 19.24 -3.50 -2.11
N ASP A 214 18.76 -2.43 -1.48
CA ASP A 214 17.52 -1.74 -1.84
C ASP A 214 17.63 -1.05 -3.20
N ASP A 215 18.80 -0.55 -3.58
CA ASP A 215 19.02 0.14 -4.84
C ASP A 215 18.81 -0.81 -6.03
N PHE A 216 19.08 -2.10 -5.85
CA PHE A 216 18.85 -3.14 -6.86
C PHE A 216 17.37 -3.45 -7.08
N ARG A 217 16.48 -3.05 -6.19
CA ARG A 217 15.05 -3.40 -6.22
C ARG A 217 14.17 -2.21 -6.59
N GLU A 218 14.76 -1.04 -6.80
CA GLU A 218 14.05 0.15 -7.23
C GLU A 218 13.45 -0.06 -8.63
N GLY A 219 12.14 0.17 -8.76
CA GLY A 219 11.40 -0.03 -10.02
C GLY A 219 11.31 -1.48 -10.48
N LEU A 220 11.37 -2.43 -9.54
CA LEU A 220 11.21 -3.84 -9.82
C LEU A 220 9.77 -4.29 -9.54
N THR A 221 9.13 -4.93 -10.53
CA THR A 221 7.91 -5.70 -10.33
C THR A 221 8.25 -7.18 -10.46
N ALA A 222 7.96 -7.99 -9.42
CA ALA A 222 8.21 -9.43 -9.49
C ALA A 222 7.18 -10.28 -8.74
N VAL A 223 6.96 -11.48 -9.27
CA VAL A 223 6.14 -12.52 -8.67
C VAL A 223 7.01 -13.74 -8.37
N ILE A 224 7.01 -14.16 -7.11
CA ILE A 224 7.77 -15.32 -6.62
C ILE A 224 6.78 -16.39 -6.17
N SER A 225 6.77 -17.55 -6.82
CA SER A 225 5.93 -18.69 -6.43
C SER A 225 6.78 -19.90 -6.11
N VAL A 226 6.67 -20.43 -4.90
CA VAL A 226 7.36 -21.65 -4.48
C VAL A 226 6.38 -22.73 -4.08
N LYS A 227 6.72 -23.98 -4.41
CA LYS A 227 5.98 -25.16 -3.98
C LYS A 227 6.76 -25.87 -2.90
N VAL A 228 6.22 -25.91 -1.69
CA VAL A 228 6.87 -26.51 -0.52
C VAL A 228 6.02 -27.69 -0.07
N ALA A 229 6.63 -28.86 0.16
CA ALA A 229 5.88 -30.04 0.58
C ALA A 229 5.30 -29.88 1.99
N GLU A 230 6.10 -29.36 2.93
CA GLU A 230 5.72 -29.13 4.32
C GLU A 230 5.96 -27.65 4.72
N PRO A 231 5.16 -26.69 4.22
CA PRO A 231 5.32 -25.29 4.58
C PRO A 231 5.04 -25.03 6.06
N GLN A 232 5.98 -24.37 6.71
CA GLN A 232 5.91 -23.87 8.07
C GLN A 232 5.72 -22.36 8.00
N PHE A 233 4.55 -21.89 8.42
CA PHE A 233 4.25 -20.46 8.47
C PHE A 233 4.39 -19.91 9.88
N GLU A 234 4.78 -18.64 9.99
CA GLU A 234 4.68 -17.89 11.23
C GLU A 234 3.19 -17.52 11.44
N GLY A 235 2.53 -18.17 12.39
CA GLY A 235 1.12 -17.94 12.70
C GLY A 235 0.11 -18.61 11.74
N GLN A 236 -1.17 -18.52 12.10
CA GLN A 236 -2.26 -19.22 11.40
C GLN A 236 -2.71 -18.53 10.10
N THR A 237 -2.51 -17.22 9.98
CA THR A 237 -2.88 -16.43 8.80
C THR A 237 -1.97 -16.71 7.59
N LYS A 238 -0.92 -17.53 7.76
CA LYS A 238 0.00 -18.00 6.71
C LYS A 238 0.63 -16.88 5.89
N THR A 239 0.96 -15.79 6.56
CA THR A 239 1.44 -14.54 5.96
C THR A 239 2.93 -14.54 5.71
N LYS A 240 3.69 -15.36 6.45
CA LYS A 240 5.15 -15.43 6.37
C LYS A 240 5.70 -16.85 6.43
N LEU A 241 6.60 -17.19 5.50
CA LEU A 241 7.24 -18.52 5.43
C LEU A 241 8.48 -18.63 6.33
N GLY A 242 8.58 -19.71 7.11
CA GLY A 242 9.67 -20.00 8.04
C GLY A 242 10.65 -21.12 7.61
N ASN A 243 10.38 -21.87 6.54
CA ASN A 243 11.25 -22.96 6.05
C ASN A 243 12.62 -22.45 5.59
N ARG A 244 13.66 -22.63 6.40
CA ARG A 244 15.02 -22.11 6.10
C ARG A 244 15.63 -22.74 4.84
N GLU A 245 15.31 -24.00 4.58
CA GLU A 245 15.75 -24.79 3.44
C GLU A 245 15.29 -24.23 2.09
N VAL A 246 14.26 -23.37 2.08
CA VAL A 246 13.75 -22.74 0.84
C VAL A 246 14.62 -21.56 0.37
N ASN A 247 15.40 -20.94 1.27
CA ASN A 247 16.19 -19.74 0.93
C ASN A 247 17.23 -20.01 -0.16
N ALA A 248 18.04 -21.07 -0.01
CA ALA A 248 19.12 -21.38 -0.96
C ALA A 248 18.60 -21.81 -2.36
N PRO A 249 17.59 -22.70 -2.48
CA PRO A 249 16.96 -23.03 -3.76
C PRO A 249 16.47 -21.80 -4.54
N VAL A 250 15.77 -20.89 -3.88
CA VAL A 250 15.25 -19.68 -4.53
C VAL A 250 16.40 -18.76 -4.94
N SER A 251 17.38 -18.53 -4.05
CA SER A 251 18.55 -17.71 -4.38
C SER A 251 19.32 -18.26 -5.58
N GLN A 252 19.49 -19.58 -5.67
CA GLN A 252 20.17 -20.23 -6.78
C GLN A 252 19.39 -20.12 -8.09
N ALA A 253 18.08 -20.41 -8.07
CA ALA A 253 17.23 -20.29 -9.25
C ALA A 253 17.25 -18.86 -9.83
N VAL A 254 17.17 -17.85 -8.95
CA VAL A 254 17.21 -16.44 -9.34
C VAL A 254 18.58 -16.03 -9.87
N SER A 255 19.67 -16.50 -9.24
CA SER A 255 21.03 -16.21 -9.70
C SER A 255 21.32 -16.79 -11.08
N GLU A 256 20.96 -18.06 -11.33
CA GLU A 256 21.14 -18.68 -12.63
C GLU A 256 20.31 -17.95 -13.71
N MET A 257 19.02 -17.74 -13.45
CA MET A 257 18.11 -17.01 -14.35
C MET A 257 18.67 -15.63 -14.74
N LEU A 258 19.12 -14.85 -13.76
CA LEU A 258 19.62 -13.51 -14.01
C LEU A 258 20.97 -13.53 -14.71
N SER A 259 21.88 -14.44 -14.34
CA SER A 259 23.16 -14.58 -15.03
C SER A 259 22.95 -14.86 -16.52
N ASP A 260 22.12 -15.85 -16.84
CA ASP A 260 21.82 -16.23 -18.22
C ASP A 260 21.19 -15.05 -18.99
N TYR A 261 20.17 -14.40 -18.40
CA TYR A 261 19.52 -13.25 -19.03
C TYR A 261 20.47 -12.08 -19.29
N LEU A 262 21.32 -11.73 -18.33
CA LEU A 262 22.22 -10.57 -18.44
C LEU A 262 23.33 -10.82 -19.48
N GLU A 263 23.79 -12.06 -19.62
CA GLU A 263 24.75 -12.46 -20.65
C GLU A 263 24.12 -12.43 -22.05
N GLU A 264 22.89 -12.92 -22.20
CA GLU A 264 22.16 -12.93 -23.47
C GLU A 264 21.67 -11.53 -23.89
N ASN A 265 21.38 -10.65 -22.92
CA ASN A 265 20.75 -9.34 -23.14
C ASN A 265 21.62 -8.18 -22.58
N PRO A 266 22.82 -7.93 -23.12
CA PRO A 266 23.76 -6.95 -22.55
C PRO A 266 23.27 -5.50 -22.61
N LYS A 267 22.35 -5.15 -23.53
CA LYS A 267 21.70 -3.82 -23.58
C LYS A 267 20.78 -3.61 -22.38
N ASP A 268 19.97 -4.61 -22.06
CA ASP A 268 19.05 -4.57 -20.93
C ASP A 268 19.81 -4.61 -19.62
N ALA A 269 20.82 -5.48 -19.53
CA ALA A 269 21.73 -5.54 -18.39
C ALA A 269 22.32 -4.15 -18.08
N ARG A 270 22.81 -3.44 -19.10
CA ARG A 270 23.34 -2.08 -18.94
C ARG A 270 22.28 -1.10 -18.42
N ARG A 271 21.07 -1.12 -18.97
CA ARG A 271 19.96 -0.25 -18.53
C ARG A 271 19.57 -0.51 -17.07
N ILE A 272 19.50 -1.78 -16.68
CA ILE A 272 19.21 -2.17 -15.29
C ILE A 272 20.30 -1.63 -14.36
N ILE A 273 21.58 -1.86 -14.66
CA ILE A 273 22.67 -1.37 -13.81
C ILE A 273 22.71 0.16 -13.76
N GLU A 274 22.48 0.87 -14.87
CA GLU A 274 22.38 2.34 -14.89
C GLU A 274 21.26 2.86 -13.98
N LYS A 275 20.10 2.18 -13.97
CA LYS A 275 19.01 2.50 -13.05
C LYS A 275 19.41 2.28 -11.59
N VAL A 276 20.06 1.17 -11.27
CA VAL A 276 20.57 0.89 -9.91
C VAL A 276 21.58 1.96 -9.47
N ILE A 277 22.47 2.39 -10.37
CA ILE A 277 23.43 3.47 -10.10
C ILE A 277 22.70 4.79 -9.82
N LEU A 278 21.65 5.11 -10.59
CA LEU A 278 20.82 6.29 -10.38
C LEU A 278 20.11 6.24 -9.02
N ALA A 279 19.52 5.10 -8.66
CA ALA A 279 18.89 4.86 -7.37
C ALA A 279 19.88 5.07 -6.21
N ALA A 280 21.05 4.44 -6.28
CA ALA A 280 22.11 4.60 -5.29
C ALA A 280 22.59 6.04 -5.18
N THR A 281 22.76 6.74 -6.31
CA THR A 281 23.14 8.16 -6.34
C THR A 281 22.08 9.03 -5.66
N ALA A 282 20.81 8.79 -5.97
CA ALA A 282 19.68 9.50 -5.36
C ALA A 282 19.58 9.24 -3.85
N ARG A 283 19.80 8.00 -3.39
CA ARG A 283 19.83 7.64 -1.96
C ARG A 283 20.97 8.34 -1.23
N HIS A 284 22.18 8.37 -1.80
CA HIS A 284 23.32 9.07 -1.20
C HIS A 284 23.13 10.58 -1.20
N ALA A 285 22.57 11.15 -2.26
CA ALA A 285 22.20 12.57 -2.30
C ALA A 285 21.14 12.88 -1.23
N ALA A 286 20.13 12.03 -1.07
CA ALA A 286 19.11 12.16 -0.03
C ALA A 286 19.69 12.05 1.38
N ARG A 287 20.63 11.12 1.62
CA ARG A 287 21.33 11.01 2.91
C ARG A 287 22.13 12.28 3.21
N LYS A 288 22.90 12.79 2.24
CA LYS A 288 23.63 14.05 2.39
C LYS A 288 22.70 15.24 2.62
N ALA A 289 21.56 15.29 1.92
CA ALA A 289 20.55 16.33 2.12
C ALA A 289 19.96 16.27 3.53
N ARG A 290 19.59 15.08 4.02
CA ARG A 290 19.15 14.86 5.42
C ARG A 290 20.21 15.31 6.42
N GLU A 291 21.46 14.89 6.23
CA GLU A 291 22.58 15.31 7.09
C GLU A 291 22.78 16.83 7.09
N MET A 292 22.65 17.50 5.93
CA MET A 292 22.74 18.97 5.84
C MET A 292 21.60 19.68 6.58
N VAL A 293 20.37 19.17 6.48
CA VAL A 293 19.21 19.69 7.23
C VAL A 293 19.45 19.55 8.74
N GLN A 294 19.96 18.40 9.17
CA GLN A 294 20.27 18.15 10.58
C GLN A 294 21.46 18.98 11.09
N ARG A 295 22.53 19.16 10.28
CA ARG A 295 23.70 19.95 10.65
C ARG A 295 23.40 21.44 10.78
N LYS A 296 22.53 22.00 9.92
CA LYS A 296 22.06 23.39 10.10
C LYS A 296 21.37 23.57 11.46
N SER A 297 20.56 22.62 11.91
CA SER A 297 19.92 22.66 13.23
C SER A 297 20.93 22.67 14.40
N VAL A 298 22.12 22.08 14.24
CA VAL A 298 23.13 21.96 15.30
C VAL A 298 24.12 23.14 15.33
N LEU A 299 24.55 23.65 14.17
CA LEU A 299 25.54 24.74 14.09
C LEU A 299 24.92 26.13 14.28
N THR A 300 23.65 26.33 13.93
CA THR A 300 22.90 27.55 14.26
C THR A 300 21.98 27.25 15.44
N GLY A 301 22.55 27.17 16.64
CA GLY A 301 21.74 27.18 17.85
C GLY A 301 20.71 28.32 17.75
N THR A 302 19.42 28.00 17.85
CA THR A 302 18.26 28.92 17.84
C THR A 302 17.74 29.47 16.49
N GLY A 303 18.02 28.83 15.34
CA GLY A 303 17.39 29.23 14.07
C GLY A 303 16.07 28.52 13.76
N LEU A 304 14.94 28.92 14.37
CA LEU A 304 13.63 28.56 13.83
C LEU A 304 13.50 29.09 12.40
N PRO A 305 12.70 28.46 11.51
CA PRO A 305 12.48 28.98 10.17
C PRO A 305 12.06 30.45 10.23
N GLY A 306 12.67 31.34 9.43
CA GLY A 306 12.39 32.78 9.51
C GLY A 306 10.93 33.16 9.24
N LYS A 307 10.14 32.26 8.64
CA LYS A 307 8.70 32.41 8.41
C LYS A 307 7.84 31.96 9.59
N LEU A 308 8.37 31.14 10.50
CA LEU A 308 7.62 30.62 11.64
C LEU A 308 7.40 31.74 12.65
N ALA A 309 6.14 32.10 12.87
CA ALA A 309 5.76 32.85 14.05
C ALA A 309 5.54 31.85 15.20
N ASP A 310 6.50 31.74 16.11
CA ASP A 310 6.41 30.76 17.21
C ASP A 310 5.41 31.17 18.32
N CYS A 311 5.02 30.20 19.16
CA CYS A 311 4.28 30.43 20.41
C CYS A 311 5.23 30.62 21.60
N SER A 312 4.73 31.17 22.71
CA SER A 312 5.55 31.38 23.91
C SER A 312 5.68 30.13 24.77
N SER A 313 4.68 29.25 24.77
CA SER A 313 4.72 27.96 25.46
C SER A 313 5.82 27.07 24.90
N LYS A 314 6.38 26.24 25.78
CA LYS A 314 7.35 25.20 25.48
C LYS A 314 6.83 23.81 25.81
N ASP A 315 5.61 23.69 26.31
CA ASP A 315 4.96 22.39 26.52
C ASP A 315 4.34 21.94 25.18
N PRO A 316 4.86 20.85 24.56
CA PRO A 316 4.33 20.35 23.31
C PRO A 316 2.87 19.91 23.38
N ALA A 317 2.37 19.51 24.55
CA ALA A 317 1.02 18.96 24.72
C ALA A 317 -0.08 20.01 24.54
N GLU A 318 0.17 21.26 24.93
CA GLU A 318 -0.74 22.37 24.70
C GLU A 318 -0.41 23.17 23.43
N SER A 319 0.82 23.06 22.93
CA SER A 319 1.28 23.86 21.79
C SER A 319 0.72 23.37 20.45
N GLU A 320 0.22 24.32 19.67
CA GLU A 320 -0.38 24.15 18.36
C GLU A 320 0.49 24.81 17.29
N VAL A 321 0.57 24.21 16.10
CA VAL A 321 1.11 24.88 14.91
C VAL A 321 0.11 24.83 13.77
N TYR A 322 -0.15 25.98 13.17
CA TYR A 322 -1.00 26.14 12.00
C TYR A 322 -0.14 26.24 10.74
N LEU A 323 -0.30 25.29 9.83
CA LEU A 323 0.25 25.32 8.48
C LEU A 323 -0.73 26.06 7.57
N VAL A 324 -0.37 27.26 7.12
CA VAL A 324 -1.31 28.17 6.45
C VAL A 324 -0.92 28.39 5.00
N GLU A 325 -1.91 28.42 4.11
CA GLU A 325 -1.72 28.72 2.69
C GLU A 325 -1.33 30.19 2.46
N GLY A 326 -0.06 30.42 2.14
CA GLY A 326 0.45 31.73 1.74
C GLY A 326 0.69 32.72 2.88
N ASP A 327 1.49 33.75 2.57
CA ASP A 327 1.87 34.80 3.54
C ASP A 327 0.65 35.69 3.92
N SER A 328 -0.37 35.77 3.06
CA SER A 328 -1.59 36.56 3.29
C SER A 328 -2.42 35.99 4.44
N ALA A 329 -2.89 34.74 4.31
CA ALA A 329 -3.61 34.06 5.38
C ALA A 329 -2.72 33.87 6.62
N GLY A 330 -1.41 33.64 6.42
CA GLY A 330 -0.43 33.62 7.51
C GLY A 330 -0.38 34.92 8.33
N GLY A 331 -0.50 36.08 7.67
CA GLY A 331 -0.57 37.39 8.32
C GLY A 331 -1.82 37.56 9.19
N THR A 332 -2.98 37.20 8.65
CA THR A 332 -4.27 37.24 9.37
C THR A 332 -4.28 36.27 10.55
N ALA A 333 -3.83 35.03 10.34
CA ALA A 333 -3.73 34.01 11.38
C ALA A 333 -2.78 34.45 12.50
N LYS A 334 -1.65 35.07 12.16
CA LYS A 334 -0.70 35.60 13.14
C LYS A 334 -1.30 36.70 14.02
N GLN A 335 -2.20 37.52 13.48
CA GLN A 335 -2.87 38.57 14.25
C GLN A 335 -4.01 38.02 15.12
N GLY A 336 -4.72 37.00 14.65
CA GLY A 336 -5.88 36.41 15.33
C GLY A 336 -5.58 35.34 16.38
N ARG A 337 -4.35 34.81 16.41
CA ARG A 337 -3.97 33.69 17.29
C ARG A 337 -3.83 34.08 18.76
N ASP A 338 -3.94 33.08 19.63
CA ASP A 338 -3.36 33.16 20.96
C ASP A 338 -1.85 32.87 20.89
N ARG A 339 -1.03 33.92 21.04
CA ARG A 339 0.44 33.81 21.00
C ARG A 339 1.02 32.92 22.10
N HIS A 340 0.24 32.58 23.12
CA HIS A 340 0.69 31.72 24.20
C HIS A 340 0.98 30.30 23.70
N PHE A 341 0.04 29.67 23.01
CA PHE A 341 0.15 28.27 22.60
C PHE A 341 0.04 28.05 21.08
N GLN A 342 -0.32 29.06 20.28
CA GLN A 342 -0.51 28.89 18.83
C GLN A 342 0.66 29.47 18.01
N ALA A 343 1.34 28.62 17.26
CA ALA A 343 2.36 28.96 16.27
C ALA A 343 1.75 29.01 14.85
N ILE A 344 2.26 29.89 13.99
CA ILE A 344 1.80 30.02 12.60
C ILE A 344 2.98 29.84 11.65
N MET A 345 2.84 28.93 10.69
CA MET A 345 3.83 28.67 9.65
C MET A 345 3.18 28.82 8.26
N PRO A 346 3.40 29.97 7.59
CA PRO A 346 2.95 30.17 6.22
C PRO A 346 3.75 29.31 5.24
N LEU A 347 3.05 28.59 4.35
CA LEU A 347 3.61 27.80 3.25
C LEU A 347 3.49 28.60 1.94
N ARG A 348 4.54 28.60 1.12
CA ARG A 348 4.51 29.29 -0.18
C ARG A 348 4.27 28.35 -1.35
N GLY A 349 3.23 28.64 -2.11
CA GLY A 349 2.85 27.87 -3.30
C GLY A 349 2.42 26.45 -2.95
N LYS A 350 2.24 25.63 -3.99
CA LYS A 350 1.91 24.22 -3.83
C LYS A 350 3.13 23.48 -3.31
N ILE A 351 2.96 22.71 -2.23
CA ILE A 351 4.03 21.88 -1.69
C ILE A 351 4.45 20.83 -2.74
N LEU A 352 5.71 20.39 -2.71
CA LEU A 352 6.21 19.40 -3.66
C LEU A 352 5.42 18.09 -3.50
N ASN A 353 4.90 17.54 -4.60
CA ASN A 353 4.28 16.21 -4.58
C ASN A 353 5.35 15.15 -4.30
N VAL A 354 5.37 14.67 -3.07
CA VAL A 354 6.39 13.73 -2.60
C VAL A 354 6.19 12.31 -3.11
N GLU A 355 5.00 11.95 -3.58
CA GLU A 355 4.73 10.62 -4.14
C GLU A 355 5.42 10.44 -5.49
N LYS A 356 5.57 11.54 -6.25
CA LYS A 356 6.21 11.55 -7.58
C LYS A 356 7.65 12.06 -7.56
N ALA A 357 8.12 12.63 -6.45
CA ALA A 357 9.43 13.24 -6.37
C ALA A 357 10.50 12.27 -5.85
N MET A 358 11.72 12.40 -6.39
CA MET A 358 12.88 11.69 -5.86
C MET A 358 13.20 12.19 -4.44
N VAL A 359 13.61 11.28 -3.56
CA VAL A 359 13.87 11.54 -2.13
C VAL A 359 14.84 12.72 -1.90
N HIS A 360 15.87 12.89 -2.72
CA HIS A 360 16.80 14.02 -2.56
C HIS A 360 16.13 15.38 -2.83
N LYS A 361 15.26 15.47 -3.84
CA LYS A 361 14.52 16.71 -4.15
C LYS A 361 13.57 17.09 -3.02
N ILE A 362 13.01 16.10 -2.35
CA ILE A 362 12.14 16.27 -1.18
C ILE A 362 12.94 16.92 -0.05
N PHE A 363 14.12 16.39 0.28
CA PHE A 363 14.96 16.97 1.34
C PHE A 363 15.67 18.26 0.94
N GLU A 364 15.78 18.56 -0.35
CA GLU A 364 16.27 19.84 -0.86
C GLU A 364 15.19 20.93 -0.87
N ASN A 365 13.91 20.57 -0.83
CA ASN A 365 12.80 21.51 -0.84
C ASN A 365 12.74 22.35 0.44
N GLU A 366 12.73 23.67 0.29
CA GLU A 366 12.79 24.60 1.43
C GLU A 366 11.53 24.56 2.31
N GLU A 367 10.33 24.38 1.74
CA GLU A 367 9.09 24.29 2.55
C GLU A 367 9.10 23.02 3.41
N ILE A 368 9.53 21.89 2.86
CA ILE A 368 9.68 20.63 3.60
C ILE A 368 10.74 20.79 4.70
N LYS A 369 11.91 21.36 4.40
CA LYS A 369 12.94 21.64 5.43
C LYS A 369 12.41 22.51 6.57
N ASN A 370 11.60 23.52 6.23
CA ASN A 370 10.98 24.39 7.23
C ASN A 370 10.00 23.63 8.11
N ILE A 371 9.19 22.71 7.56
CA ILE A 371 8.30 21.85 8.36
C ILE A 371 9.11 21.00 9.35
N TYR A 372 10.14 20.28 8.90
CA TYR A 372 11.01 19.48 9.79
C TYR A 372 11.59 20.33 10.92
N THR A 373 12.13 21.50 10.56
CA THR A 373 12.78 22.41 11.52
C THR A 373 11.77 23.01 12.50
N ALA A 374 10.58 23.40 12.02
CA ALA A 374 9.53 23.98 12.86
C ALA A 374 9.02 22.95 13.88
N LEU A 375 8.71 21.73 13.43
CA LEU A 375 8.23 20.65 14.29
C LEU A 375 9.29 20.14 15.26
N GLY A 376 10.58 20.34 14.96
CA GLY A 376 11.69 19.84 15.79
C GLY A 376 11.98 18.35 15.59
N VAL A 377 11.41 17.74 14.55
CA VAL A 377 11.57 16.31 14.24
C VAL A 377 12.78 16.07 13.35
N ARG A 378 13.35 14.86 13.44
CA ARG A 378 14.52 14.44 12.64
C ARG A 378 14.27 13.07 12.06
N ILE A 379 15.01 12.72 11.00
CA ILE A 379 14.97 11.38 10.41
C ILE A 379 16.21 10.62 10.88
N GLY A 380 16.01 9.42 11.38
CA GLY A 380 17.03 8.59 11.99
C GLY A 380 16.86 8.53 13.50
N THR A 381 16.73 7.32 14.03
CA THR A 381 16.95 6.98 15.44
C THR A 381 18.29 6.26 15.58
N GLU A 382 18.71 5.93 16.82
CA GLU A 382 19.93 5.13 17.03
C GLU A 382 19.84 3.74 16.37
N ASP A 383 18.62 3.23 16.19
CA ASP A 383 18.34 1.88 15.68
C ASP A 383 17.88 1.86 14.20
N ASP A 384 17.34 2.96 13.66
CA ASP A 384 16.82 3.03 12.29
C ASP A 384 17.06 4.40 11.64
N ASP A 385 17.95 4.43 10.64
CA ASP A 385 18.30 5.59 9.81
C ASP A 385 17.12 6.19 9.01
N ARG A 386 15.96 5.52 8.97
CA ARG A 386 14.74 5.96 8.26
C ARG A 386 13.60 6.34 9.20
N ALA A 387 13.63 5.94 10.47
CA ALA A 387 12.56 6.22 11.42
C ALA A 387 12.46 7.71 11.75
N LEU A 388 11.26 8.20 12.07
CA LEU A 388 11.06 9.58 12.53
C LEU A 388 11.40 9.68 14.02
N ASN A 389 12.40 10.49 14.36
CA ASN A 389 12.70 10.83 15.76
C ASN A 389 11.81 11.99 16.22
N LEU A 390 10.99 11.69 17.23
CA LEU A 390 10.01 12.59 17.84
C LEU A 390 10.45 13.17 19.19
N GLU A 391 11.65 12.86 19.69
CA GLU A 391 12.12 13.27 21.04
C GLU A 391 12.09 14.78 21.26
N LYS A 392 12.24 15.55 20.18
CA LYS A 392 12.24 17.02 20.19
C LYS A 392 11.01 17.61 19.51
N LEU A 393 9.94 16.84 19.36
CA LEU A 393 8.67 17.31 18.80
C LEU A 393 8.15 18.49 19.63
N ARG A 394 7.79 19.57 18.94
CA ARG A 394 7.44 20.86 19.56
C ARG A 394 5.95 21.12 19.70
N TYR A 395 5.12 20.42 18.93
CA TYR A 395 3.68 20.63 18.86
C TYR A 395 2.98 19.27 18.76
N HIS A 396 2.08 18.96 19.69
CA HIS A 396 1.23 17.76 19.63
C HIS A 396 -0.05 18.01 18.82
N LYS A 397 -0.27 19.24 18.36
CA LYS A 397 -1.35 19.59 17.44
C LYS A 397 -0.79 20.33 16.24
N ILE A 398 -0.84 19.67 15.10
CA ILE A 398 -0.40 20.19 13.81
C ILE A 398 -1.65 20.36 12.96
N ILE A 399 -2.03 21.61 12.70
CA ILE A 399 -3.31 21.98 12.11
C ILE A 399 -3.05 22.49 10.70
N ILE A 400 -3.61 21.81 9.70
CA ILE A 400 -3.58 22.24 8.31
C ILE A 400 -4.75 23.20 8.11
N MET A 401 -4.46 24.45 7.72
CA MET A 401 -5.47 25.49 7.50
C MET A 401 -5.32 26.06 6.09
N CYS A 402 -6.11 25.49 5.18
CA CYS A 402 -6.19 25.86 3.77
C CYS A 402 -7.54 26.50 3.46
N ASP A 403 -7.61 27.24 2.34
CA ASP A 403 -8.85 27.86 1.90
C ASP A 403 -9.84 26.79 1.41
N ALA A 404 -11.15 27.06 1.54
CA ALA A 404 -12.23 26.14 1.17
C ALA A 404 -12.50 26.14 -0.36
N ASP A 405 -11.44 26.09 -1.16
CA ASP A 405 -11.48 26.04 -2.61
C ASP A 405 -10.72 24.81 -3.17
N VAL A 406 -10.66 24.72 -4.50
CA VAL A 406 -10.03 23.59 -5.20
C VAL A 406 -8.51 23.58 -5.00
N ASP A 407 -7.88 24.75 -4.86
CA ASP A 407 -6.44 24.87 -4.67
C ASP A 407 -6.05 24.52 -3.22
N GLY A 408 -6.83 24.96 -2.23
CA GLY A 408 -6.68 24.59 -0.83
C GLY A 408 -6.85 23.08 -0.61
N SER A 409 -7.87 22.47 -1.22
CA SER A 409 -8.08 21.01 -1.19
C SER A 409 -6.89 20.24 -1.79
N HIS A 410 -6.28 20.79 -2.85
CA HIS A 410 -5.10 20.20 -3.47
C HIS A 410 -3.86 20.32 -2.56
N ILE A 411 -3.64 21.49 -1.94
CA ILE A 411 -2.54 21.70 -0.99
C ILE A 411 -2.70 20.78 0.22
N GLU A 412 -3.90 20.68 0.79
CA GLU A 412 -4.23 19.78 1.87
C GLU A 412 -3.85 18.33 1.51
N THR A 413 -4.27 17.86 0.33
CA THR A 413 -3.93 16.51 -0.16
C THR A 413 -2.43 16.28 -0.23
N LEU A 414 -1.66 17.26 -0.72
CA LEU A 414 -0.21 17.15 -0.84
C LEU A 414 0.48 17.14 0.53
N ILE A 415 0.01 17.95 1.50
CA ILE A 415 0.52 17.98 2.87
C ILE A 415 0.20 16.65 3.58
N LEU A 416 -1.03 16.15 3.45
CA LEU A 416 -1.44 14.87 4.02
C LEU A 416 -0.62 13.72 3.43
N THR A 417 -0.39 13.72 2.11
CA THR A 417 0.49 12.75 1.44
C THR A 417 1.91 12.82 2.03
N PHE A 418 2.44 14.02 2.27
CA PHE A 418 3.74 14.19 2.91
C PHE A 418 3.79 13.60 4.33
N PHE A 419 2.83 13.93 5.20
CA PHE A 419 2.75 13.35 6.54
C PHE A 419 2.59 11.83 6.50
N PHE A 420 1.74 11.30 5.61
CA PHE A 420 1.53 9.87 5.47
C PHE A 420 2.80 9.12 5.05
N ARG A 421 3.60 9.69 4.14
CA ARG A 421 4.79 9.04 3.58
C ARG A 421 6.04 9.18 4.45
N TYR A 422 6.18 10.28 5.18
CA TYR A 422 7.43 10.61 5.90
C TYR A 422 7.27 10.80 7.41
N MET A 423 6.05 10.92 7.92
CA MET A 423 5.78 11.17 9.34
C MET A 423 4.51 10.45 9.79
N ARG A 424 4.36 9.18 9.39
CA ARG A 424 3.15 8.39 9.63
C ARG A 424 2.83 8.27 11.12
N GLU A 425 3.86 8.22 11.94
CA GLU A 425 3.78 8.17 13.40
C GLU A 425 2.99 9.36 13.97
N LEU A 426 3.08 10.56 13.38
CA LEU A 426 2.29 11.72 13.81
C LEU A 426 0.79 11.56 13.54
N ILE A 427 0.44 10.83 12.47
CA ILE A 427 -0.95 10.50 12.15
C ILE A 427 -1.47 9.44 13.12
N GLU A 428 -0.67 8.39 13.36
CA GLU A 428 -1.03 7.30 14.28
C GLU A 428 -1.18 7.78 15.73
N LEU A 429 -0.38 8.77 16.16
CA LEU A 429 -0.52 9.44 17.46
C LEU A 429 -1.71 10.41 17.52
N GLY A 430 -2.37 10.70 16.39
CA GLY A 430 -3.51 11.60 16.32
C GLY A 430 -3.15 13.08 16.43
N TYR A 431 -1.93 13.47 16.02
CA TYR A 431 -1.44 14.86 16.12
C TYR A 431 -1.74 15.73 14.90
N ILE A 432 -2.21 15.15 13.80
CA ILE A 432 -2.55 15.87 12.56
C ILE A 432 -4.04 16.20 12.52
N TYR A 433 -4.36 17.47 12.30
CA TYR A 433 -5.73 18.00 12.26
C TYR A 433 -5.93 18.84 11.00
N ILE A 434 -7.18 18.91 10.52
CA ILE A 434 -7.60 19.80 9.44
C ILE A 434 -8.54 20.84 10.03
N ALA A 435 -8.23 22.13 9.81
CA ALA A 435 -9.12 23.20 10.20
C ALA A 435 -10.34 23.23 9.29
N THR A 436 -11.54 23.29 9.88
CA THR A 436 -12.80 23.42 9.15
C THR A 436 -13.37 24.83 9.33
N PRO A 437 -12.93 25.83 8.53
CA PRO A 437 -13.51 27.16 8.59
C PRO A 437 -14.99 27.14 8.15
N PRO A 438 -15.80 28.12 8.57
CA PRO A 438 -17.18 28.21 8.11
C PRO A 438 -17.24 28.56 6.63
N LEU A 439 -18.16 27.92 5.90
CA LEU A 439 -18.40 28.17 4.47
C LEU A 439 -19.20 29.46 4.24
N TYR A 440 -20.06 29.83 5.19
CA TYR A 440 -20.96 30.97 5.05
C TYR A 440 -20.99 31.85 6.29
N GLN A 441 -21.18 33.15 6.06
CA GLN A 441 -21.68 34.09 7.06
C GLN A 441 -23.09 34.53 6.69
N VAL A 442 -24.05 34.29 7.58
CA VAL A 442 -25.46 34.68 7.44
C VAL A 442 -25.72 35.89 8.34
N LYS A 443 -26.15 37.02 7.77
CA LYS A 443 -26.26 38.30 8.47
C LYS A 443 -27.61 38.98 8.23
N LYS A 444 -28.23 39.47 9.31
CA LYS A 444 -29.42 40.33 9.28
C LYS A 444 -29.28 41.48 10.26
N GLY A 445 -29.14 42.70 9.74
CA GLY A 445 -28.85 43.89 10.54
C GLY A 445 -27.54 43.73 11.33
N LYS A 446 -27.63 43.73 12.67
CA LYS A 446 -26.48 43.57 13.58
C LYS A 446 -26.18 42.11 13.97
N LYS A 447 -27.07 41.15 13.67
CA LYS A 447 -26.86 39.73 14.00
C LYS A 447 -26.14 39.02 12.86
N SER A 448 -25.11 38.25 13.18
CA SER A 448 -24.34 37.43 12.25
C SER A 448 -24.12 36.04 12.84
N HIS A 449 -24.33 35.00 12.03
CA HIS A 449 -24.06 33.60 12.36
C HIS A 449 -23.21 32.98 11.26
N TYR A 450 -22.42 31.96 11.60
CA TYR A 450 -21.60 31.21 10.66
C TYR A 450 -22.21 29.84 10.39
N ALA A 451 -22.09 29.33 9.16
CA ALA A 451 -22.57 28.02 8.76
C ALA A 451 -21.46 27.21 8.07
N TRP A 452 -21.43 25.92 8.31
CA TRP A 452 -20.42 24.97 7.78
C TRP A 452 -20.93 24.13 6.60
N ASN A 453 -22.23 24.14 6.33
CA ASN A 453 -22.82 23.45 5.19
C ASN A 453 -24.10 24.17 4.72
N ASP A 454 -24.62 23.74 3.56
CA ASP A 454 -25.81 24.32 2.95
C ASP A 454 -27.04 24.18 3.84
N ASP A 455 -27.23 23.05 4.51
CA ASP A 455 -28.36 22.83 5.42
C ASP A 455 -28.35 23.80 6.60
N GLN A 456 -27.18 24.04 7.20
CA GLN A 456 -27.02 25.00 8.29
C GLN A 456 -27.26 26.43 7.80
N ARG A 457 -26.77 26.78 6.61
CA ARG A 457 -27.02 28.07 5.98
C ARG A 457 -28.53 28.27 5.80
N ASP A 458 -29.22 27.28 5.23
CA ASP A 458 -30.63 27.40 4.90
C ASP A 458 -31.49 27.48 6.16
N LYS A 459 -31.17 26.70 7.20
CA LYS A 459 -31.81 26.82 8.52
C LYS A 459 -31.59 28.22 9.13
N LEU A 460 -30.36 28.73 9.14
CA LEU A 460 -30.06 30.07 9.65
C LEU A 460 -30.79 31.16 8.86
N VAL A 461 -30.90 31.02 7.53
CA VAL A 461 -31.68 31.95 6.70
C VAL A 461 -33.16 31.90 7.07
N MET A 462 -33.75 30.71 7.25
CA MET A 462 -35.14 30.55 7.66
C MET A 462 -35.41 31.13 9.06
N ASP A 463 -34.53 30.86 10.01
CA ASP A 463 -34.66 31.37 11.38
C ASP A 463 -34.51 32.89 11.44
N MET A 464 -33.54 33.43 10.69
CA MET A 464 -33.27 34.87 10.68
C MET A 464 -34.29 35.66 9.85
N LYS A 465 -34.87 35.09 8.79
CA LYS A 465 -35.89 35.79 7.98
C LYS A 465 -37.21 35.94 8.73
N GLY A 466 -37.62 34.93 9.52
CA GLY A 466 -38.93 34.90 10.17
C GLY A 466 -40.06 34.95 9.14
N ALA A 467 -40.99 35.90 9.27
CA ALA A 467 -42.06 36.14 8.29
C ALA A 467 -41.66 37.07 7.12
N GLY A 468 -40.37 37.46 7.03
CA GLY A 468 -39.86 38.36 5.99
C GLY A 468 -39.35 37.63 4.73
N SER A 469 -39.03 38.42 3.69
CA SER A 469 -38.40 37.94 2.45
C SER A 469 -36.98 37.41 2.66
N ASP A 470 -36.57 36.41 1.87
CA ASP A 470 -35.19 35.89 1.82
C ASP A 470 -34.16 37.01 1.51
N SER A 471 -34.56 38.03 0.75
CA SER A 471 -33.72 39.20 0.46
C SER A 471 -33.40 40.09 1.67
N SER A 472 -34.04 39.85 2.83
CA SER A 472 -33.74 40.54 4.09
C SER A 472 -32.54 39.98 4.86
N VAL A 473 -32.00 38.83 4.41
CA VAL A 473 -30.84 38.16 5.00
C VAL A 473 -29.70 38.16 3.97
N ASN A 474 -28.55 38.70 4.36
CA ASN A 474 -27.35 38.67 3.52
C ASN A 474 -26.56 37.40 3.82
N VAL A 475 -26.22 36.65 2.76
CA VAL A 475 -25.35 35.47 2.86
C VAL A 475 -24.06 35.79 2.11
N GLN A 476 -22.94 35.76 2.83
CA GLN A 476 -21.61 35.82 2.26
C GLN A 476 -21.00 34.42 2.28
N ARG A 477 -20.49 33.97 1.13
CA ARG A 477 -19.67 32.75 1.04
C ARG A 477 -18.20 33.14 1.25
N TYR A 478 -17.48 32.36 2.05
CA TYR A 478 -16.04 32.51 2.21
C TYR A 478 -15.27 31.77 1.13
#